data_AF-A0A4Z1P523-F1
#
_entry.id   AF-A0A4Z1P523-F1
#
_cell.length_a   1.000
_cell.length_b   1.000
_cell.length_c   1.000
_cell.angle_alpha   90.00
_cell.angle_beta   90.00
_cell.angle_gamma   90.00
#
_symmetry.space_group_name_H-M   'P 1'
#
loop_
_entity.id
_entity.type
_entity.pdbx_description
1 polymer ?
#
loop_
_entity_poly.entity_id
_entity_poly.type
_entity_poly.pdbx_seq_one_letter_code
_entity_poly.pdbx_strand_id
1 'polypeptide(L)'
;MRGSLSWALVATIPFVFGRGIRYNINAPGSTTVQSAPTAAEYAEAVEASKITDCCLNIANALPEKIYGGTYNTSGYAAQSKSYYSAQERELGPACYVLPRSSQDVSTAIRALSGSTCKFAIRSGGHNPSIGSSNIKDGITLDLSFMKQVQVSPDRLSVDIGPGNRWEDVYKKLDSQSIGTSGGRFASVGVGGLVTGGGISFFSRERGFVCDNVLEFEVVLSDGSIVNANKDTNSDLWRALKGGSANFGVVTRIKMKAFELKNMWGGVIFHKKDDDSRRTLFKLFEEFTADTKDVHAHWIHTWSYVNAVVTAVWQPSSNIQYTKPIDNPPIFDRLRSRDLDGSVPIIPLLKNDVKISTITSLTQQIASLNPSGSRTTFTSLTFKNSAKFMEEIYKIANEVVPNIKRVLGLQWSLSFQSLPKIIYSKSSQTGGNALGLENEQDDLVILLLTATWKFSMDDDKMYATAKDFFGKVRKRAKEMGVESQWIYLNYADKWQDPIQGYGPQNVDALKQVAKKYDSKGLFQSDQIPGGFKLSKVATRIRKEEENRKVADGVSEKADAKDVASSGDKADANSSAGQKDGPGNMQSAAVGQPVDLPAVDVPAVPVPVPVQDVPAKVVPVEDVPAMPGHGM
;
A
#
# COMPACT_ATOMS: atom_id res chain seq x y z
N MET A 1 54.63 -52.86 -2.11
CA MET A 1 55.66 -52.73 -3.17
C MET A 1 55.21 -51.66 -4.17
N ARG A 2 56.17 -50.98 -4.83
CA ARG A 2 56.15 -50.20 -6.10
C ARG A 2 54.79 -50.04 -6.84
N GLY A 3 54.43 -48.93 -7.49
CA GLY A 3 55.08 -47.64 -7.69
C GLY A 3 54.50 -46.85 -8.90
N SER A 4 54.49 -45.52 -8.79
CA SER A 4 54.83 -44.48 -9.80
C SER A 4 54.15 -44.31 -11.19
N LEU A 5 53.54 -43.13 -11.36
CA LEU A 5 53.61 -42.12 -12.47
C LEU A 5 53.20 -42.41 -13.95
N SER A 6 52.34 -41.50 -14.47
CA SER A 6 52.35 -40.77 -15.78
C SER A 6 52.26 -41.60 -17.09
N TRP A 7 51.66 -41.19 -18.23
CA TRP A 7 51.53 -39.92 -18.99
C TRP A 7 50.15 -39.89 -19.72
N ALA A 8 49.39 -38.79 -19.90
CA ALA A 8 49.57 -37.50 -20.60
C ALA A 8 49.27 -37.50 -22.13
N LEU A 9 48.46 -36.50 -22.57
CA LEU A 9 48.12 -35.95 -23.93
C LEU A 9 46.59 -35.77 -24.08
N VAL A 10 46.02 -34.71 -24.68
CA VAL A 10 46.47 -33.33 -24.98
C VAL A 10 45.21 -32.45 -25.05
N ALA A 11 45.30 -31.16 -24.72
CA ALA A 11 44.15 -30.23 -24.73
C ALA A 11 44.42 -28.95 -25.54
N THR A 12 43.35 -28.42 -26.14
CA THR A 12 43.23 -27.16 -26.91
C THR A 12 41.74 -26.77 -26.94
N ILE A 13 41.25 -25.57 -27.26
CA ILE A 13 41.71 -24.15 -27.31
C ILE A 13 40.40 -23.31 -27.38
N PRO A 14 40.25 -22.11 -26.80
CA PRO A 14 40.92 -21.46 -25.67
C PRO A 14 39.94 -20.84 -24.61
N PHE A 15 40.47 -20.31 -23.52
CA PHE A 15 39.83 -19.22 -22.75
C PHE A 15 40.80 -18.03 -22.72
N VAL A 16 40.33 -16.82 -23.04
CA VAL A 16 41.16 -15.61 -23.02
C VAL A 16 40.89 -14.80 -21.75
N PHE A 17 41.81 -14.89 -20.79
CA PHE A 17 41.96 -13.91 -19.72
C PHE A 17 43.33 -13.24 -19.84
N GLY A 18 43.34 -11.92 -20.00
CA GLY A 18 44.56 -11.12 -20.12
C GLY A 18 44.57 -9.94 -19.16
N ARG A 19 44.88 -10.19 -17.87
CA ARG A 19 45.26 -9.12 -16.93
C ARG A 19 46.78 -9.01 -16.88
N GLY A 20 47.35 -8.24 -17.81
CA GLY A 20 48.73 -7.78 -17.73
C GLY A 20 48.82 -6.46 -16.98
N ILE A 21 49.43 -6.45 -15.79
CA ILE A 21 49.76 -5.21 -15.08
C ILE A 21 50.89 -4.52 -15.84
N ARG A 22 50.58 -3.43 -16.55
CA ARG A 22 51.60 -2.53 -17.10
C ARG A 22 51.89 -1.44 -16.07
N TYR A 23 53.10 -1.46 -15.51
CA TYR A 23 53.66 -0.29 -14.86
C TYR A 23 53.86 0.80 -15.92
N ASN A 24 53.15 1.92 -15.80
CA ASN A 24 53.31 3.04 -16.73
C ASN A 24 54.51 3.87 -16.27
N ILE A 25 55.64 3.71 -16.94
CA ILE A 25 56.84 4.53 -16.72
C ILE A 25 56.60 5.87 -17.43
N ASN A 26 56.24 6.91 -16.68
CA ASN A 26 56.04 8.24 -17.25
C ASN A 26 57.35 8.78 -17.82
N ALA A 27 57.42 8.89 -19.15
CA ALA A 27 58.38 9.77 -19.81
C ALA A 27 57.97 11.23 -19.56
N PRO A 28 58.90 12.14 -19.19
CA PRO A 28 58.57 13.55 -19.02
C PRO A 28 58.37 14.20 -20.40
N GLY A 29 57.17 14.73 -20.67
CA GLY A 29 56.92 15.53 -21.88
C GLY A 29 55.60 15.33 -22.63
N SER A 30 54.63 14.58 -22.10
CA SER A 30 53.28 14.50 -22.71
C SER A 30 52.26 15.29 -21.89
N THR A 31 52.11 16.59 -22.18
CA THR A 31 50.96 17.38 -21.74
C THR A 31 49.75 17.02 -22.61
N THR A 32 49.03 15.96 -22.25
CA THR A 32 47.67 15.74 -22.75
C THR A 32 46.79 16.88 -22.25
N VAL A 33 46.49 17.83 -23.13
CA VAL A 33 45.49 18.87 -22.91
C VAL A 33 44.14 18.15 -22.74
N GLN A 34 43.62 18.13 -21.51
CA GLN A 34 42.24 17.72 -21.28
C GLN A 34 41.34 18.66 -22.07
N SER A 35 40.46 18.09 -22.89
CA SER A 35 39.41 18.87 -23.57
C SER A 35 38.58 19.61 -22.53
N ALA A 36 38.29 20.88 -22.77
CA ALA A 36 37.38 21.64 -21.91
C ALA A 36 36.05 20.89 -21.79
N PRO A 37 35.45 20.79 -20.58
CA PRO A 37 34.19 20.08 -20.41
C PRO A 37 33.10 20.67 -21.31
N THR A 38 32.24 19.81 -21.82
CA THR A 38 31.06 20.22 -22.58
C THR A 38 30.09 21.01 -21.69
N ALA A 39 29.19 21.79 -22.29
CA ALA A 39 28.16 22.51 -21.54
C ALA A 39 27.26 21.58 -20.71
N ALA A 40 27.10 20.31 -21.12
CA ALA A 40 26.39 19.29 -20.36
C ALA A 40 27.18 18.83 -19.13
N GLU A 41 28.46 18.51 -19.29
CA GLU A 41 29.35 18.12 -18.17
C GLU A 41 29.53 19.27 -17.16
N TYR A 42 29.62 20.53 -17.63
CA TYR A 42 29.60 21.69 -16.75
C TYR A 42 28.28 21.84 -15.99
N ALA A 43 27.13 21.63 -16.64
CA ALA A 43 25.83 21.70 -15.98
C ALA A 43 25.66 20.59 -14.92
N GLU A 44 26.10 19.37 -15.23
CA GLU A 44 26.09 18.22 -14.31
C GLU A 44 27.02 18.45 -13.11
N ALA A 45 28.23 18.97 -13.33
CA ALA A 45 29.17 19.32 -12.26
C ALA A 45 28.65 20.46 -11.37
N VAL A 46 28.00 21.48 -11.94
CA VAL A 46 27.39 22.58 -11.18
C VAL A 46 26.21 22.09 -10.34
N GLU A 47 25.39 21.18 -10.85
CA GLU A 47 24.28 20.62 -10.07
C GLU A 47 24.80 19.72 -8.93
N ALA A 48 25.79 18.87 -9.20
CA ALA A 48 26.47 18.06 -8.18
C ALA A 48 27.14 18.92 -7.08
N SER A 49 27.68 20.09 -7.43
CA SER A 49 28.21 21.06 -6.46
C SER A 49 27.10 21.58 -5.54
N LYS A 50 25.99 22.11 -6.08
CA LYS A 50 24.86 22.64 -5.27
C LYS A 50 24.26 21.59 -4.34
N ILE A 51 24.21 20.34 -4.80
CA ILE A 51 23.72 19.20 -4.02
C ILE A 51 24.66 18.87 -2.86
N THR A 52 25.97 18.99 -3.09
CA THR A 52 26.98 18.90 -2.03
C THR A 52 26.81 20.03 -1.01
N ASP A 53 26.56 21.26 -1.47
CA ASP A 53 26.27 22.42 -0.60
C ASP A 53 25.01 22.20 0.24
N CYS A 54 23.95 21.64 -0.33
CA CYS A 54 22.72 21.26 0.38
C CYS A 54 22.99 20.31 1.55
N CYS A 55 23.75 19.23 1.31
CA CYS A 55 24.10 18.27 2.37
C CYS A 55 25.07 18.86 3.40
N LEU A 56 26.04 19.69 2.97
CA LEU A 56 26.99 20.37 3.84
C LEU A 56 26.31 21.39 4.77
N ASN A 57 25.34 22.16 4.25
CA ASN A 57 24.58 23.13 5.04
C ASN A 57 23.82 22.46 6.20
N ILE A 58 23.22 21.29 5.98
CA ILE A 58 22.59 20.53 7.08
C ILE A 58 23.65 19.85 7.96
N ALA A 59 24.78 19.38 7.41
CA ALA A 59 25.87 18.84 8.23
C ALA A 59 26.41 19.87 9.24
N ASN A 60 26.49 21.14 8.85
CA ASN A 60 26.88 22.25 9.73
C ASN A 60 25.83 22.54 10.82
N ALA A 61 24.53 22.41 10.49
CA ALA A 61 23.44 22.63 11.44
C ALA A 61 23.15 21.43 12.35
N LEU A 62 23.44 20.21 11.89
CA LEU A 62 23.17 18.92 12.54
C LEU A 62 24.37 17.96 12.35
N PRO A 63 25.51 18.23 13.01
CA PRO A 63 26.67 17.36 12.94
C PRO A 63 26.34 15.93 13.40
N GLU A 64 27.03 14.97 12.78
CA GLU A 64 26.85 13.51 12.98
C GLU A 64 25.46 12.95 12.61
N LYS A 65 24.53 13.76 12.09
CA LYS A 65 23.21 13.29 11.63
C LYS A 65 23.13 13.06 10.12
N ILE A 66 24.22 13.26 9.38
CA ILE A 66 24.28 13.14 7.92
C ILE A 66 24.98 11.85 7.50
N TYR A 67 24.30 11.00 6.73
CA TYR A 67 24.88 9.82 6.09
C TYR A 67 24.82 10.01 4.56
N GLY A 68 25.96 10.15 3.89
CA GLY A 68 26.07 10.47 2.47
C GLY A 68 27.26 11.40 2.18
N GLY A 69 27.67 11.49 0.91
CA GLY A 69 28.91 12.18 0.52
C GLY A 69 30.14 11.57 1.20
N THR A 70 30.97 12.40 1.84
CA THR A 70 32.12 11.97 2.66
C THR A 70 31.73 11.49 4.06
N TYR A 71 30.47 11.67 4.49
CA TYR A 71 30.01 11.36 5.84
C TYR A 71 29.37 9.97 5.92
N ASN A 72 29.90 9.08 6.77
CA ASN A 72 29.32 7.78 7.13
C ASN A 72 28.77 6.95 5.94
N THR A 73 29.67 6.54 5.04
CA THR A 73 29.34 5.79 3.81
C THR A 73 28.73 4.39 4.08
N SER A 74 29.10 3.73 5.17
CA SER A 74 28.50 2.45 5.59
C SER A 74 27.06 2.64 6.08
N GLY A 75 26.79 3.71 6.83
CA GLY A 75 25.45 4.15 7.20
C GLY A 75 24.59 4.43 5.96
N TYR A 76 25.08 5.20 5.00
CA TYR A 76 24.37 5.48 3.75
C TYR A 76 23.90 4.20 3.05
N ALA A 77 24.77 3.19 2.93
CA ALA A 77 24.43 1.91 2.32
C ALA A 77 23.36 1.11 3.09
N ALA A 78 23.34 1.19 4.43
CA ALA A 78 22.30 0.56 5.26
C ALA A 78 20.94 1.25 5.09
N GLN A 79 20.93 2.59 5.11
CA GLN A 79 19.74 3.41 4.91
C GLN A 79 19.11 3.15 3.52
N SER A 80 19.92 3.12 2.45
CA SER A 80 19.46 2.79 1.09
C SER A 80 18.95 1.34 0.97
N LYS A 81 19.55 0.36 1.65
CA LYS A 81 19.07 -1.04 1.60
C LYS A 81 17.77 -1.29 2.36
N SER A 82 17.34 -0.37 3.23
CA SER A 82 16.22 -0.59 4.17
C SER A 82 14.83 -0.20 3.63
N TYR A 83 14.70 0.29 2.39
CA TYR A 83 13.38 0.49 1.77
C TYR A 83 12.70 -0.84 1.44
N TYR A 84 11.36 -0.82 1.36
CA TYR A 84 10.57 -2.00 1.06
C TYR A 84 10.79 -2.51 -0.37
N SER A 85 10.73 -1.63 -1.38
CA SER A 85 10.87 -2.00 -2.79
C SER A 85 12.25 -1.63 -3.35
N ALA A 86 12.75 -2.42 -4.30
CA ALA A 86 14.07 -2.23 -4.90
C ALA A 86 14.22 -0.88 -5.61
N GLN A 87 13.21 -0.43 -6.34
CA GLN A 87 13.29 0.84 -7.07
C GLN A 87 13.42 2.09 -6.16
N GLU A 88 12.94 2.05 -4.91
CA GLU A 88 13.22 3.12 -3.94
C GLU A 88 14.63 2.99 -3.33
N ARG A 89 15.21 1.77 -3.25
CA ARG A 89 16.61 1.54 -2.82
C ARG A 89 17.63 2.08 -3.83
N GLU A 90 17.26 2.03 -5.12
CA GLU A 90 18.09 2.42 -6.26
C GLU A 90 18.08 3.94 -6.52
N LEU A 91 17.16 4.69 -5.92
CA LEU A 91 16.91 6.08 -6.30
C LEU A 91 18.07 7.03 -5.99
N GLY A 92 18.86 6.75 -4.94
CA GLY A 92 20.12 7.44 -4.64
C GLY A 92 19.98 8.93 -4.23
N PRO A 93 19.60 9.23 -2.97
CA PRO A 93 19.71 10.59 -2.45
C PRO A 93 21.19 10.97 -2.26
N ALA A 94 21.50 12.25 -2.29
CA ALA A 94 22.85 12.74 -2.01
C ALA A 94 23.26 12.49 -0.55
N CYS A 95 22.31 12.67 0.37
CA CYS A 95 22.48 12.28 1.77
C CYS A 95 21.15 12.03 2.48
N TYR A 96 21.23 11.25 3.56
CA TYR A 96 20.18 11.09 4.57
C TYR A 96 20.45 12.03 5.74
N VAL A 97 19.42 12.73 6.22
CA VAL A 97 19.41 13.45 7.50
C VAL A 97 18.65 12.57 8.50
N LEU A 98 19.30 12.18 9.60
CA LEU A 98 18.80 11.21 10.56
C LEU A 98 18.55 11.87 11.94
N PRO A 99 17.49 12.68 12.08
CA PRO A 99 17.12 13.33 13.32
C PRO A 99 16.80 12.31 14.41
N ARG A 100 17.12 12.65 15.65
CA ARG A 100 16.81 11.88 16.86
C ARG A 100 15.78 12.57 17.76
N SER A 101 15.48 13.84 17.48
CA SER A 101 14.57 14.68 18.25
C SER A 101 13.72 15.58 17.36
N SER A 102 12.64 16.14 17.92
CA SER A 102 11.79 17.12 17.24
C SER A 102 12.52 18.44 16.98
N GLN A 103 13.48 18.78 17.84
CA GLN A 103 14.41 19.90 17.66
C GLN A 103 15.35 19.67 16.47
N ASP A 104 15.89 18.45 16.28
CA ASP A 104 16.68 18.10 15.09
C ASP A 104 15.86 18.30 13.82
N VAL A 105 14.60 17.84 13.82
CA VAL A 105 13.67 18.04 12.68
C VAL A 105 13.37 19.53 12.45
N SER A 106 13.14 20.32 13.50
CA SER A 106 13.00 21.79 13.41
C SER A 106 14.22 22.44 12.75
N THR A 107 15.43 22.08 13.18
CA THR A 107 16.68 22.62 12.63
C THR A 107 16.85 22.23 11.16
N ALA A 108 16.58 20.97 10.79
CA ALA A 108 16.62 20.51 9.41
C ALA A 108 15.62 21.26 8.52
N ILE A 109 14.37 21.43 8.99
CA ILE A 109 13.33 22.16 8.24
C ILE A 109 13.69 23.64 8.10
N ARG A 110 14.22 24.30 9.14
CA ARG A 110 14.70 25.70 9.04
C ARG A 110 15.80 25.87 8.00
N ALA A 111 16.77 24.95 7.96
CA ALA A 111 17.85 24.95 6.97
C ALA A 111 17.32 24.72 5.54
N LEU A 112 16.38 23.78 5.36
CA LEU A 112 15.80 23.44 4.06
C LEU A 112 14.88 24.53 3.51
N SER A 113 14.07 25.16 4.36
CA SER A 113 13.00 26.10 3.96
C SER A 113 13.49 27.45 3.40
N GLY A 114 14.78 27.77 3.58
CA GLY A 114 15.43 28.93 2.97
C GLY A 114 16.28 28.61 1.74
N SER A 115 16.30 27.34 1.31
CA SER A 115 17.18 26.83 0.25
C SER A 115 16.41 26.46 -1.02
N THR A 116 17.13 26.14 -2.10
CA THR A 116 16.55 25.48 -3.29
C THR A 116 16.64 23.95 -3.21
N CYS A 117 17.09 23.40 -2.08
CA CYS A 117 17.32 21.97 -1.92
C CYS A 117 15.98 21.21 -1.95
N LYS A 118 15.92 20.16 -2.78
CA LYS A 118 14.78 19.24 -2.79
C LYS A 118 15.00 18.13 -1.77
N PHE A 119 13.93 17.74 -1.08
CA PHE A 119 13.98 16.69 -0.08
C PHE A 119 12.73 15.80 -0.05
N ALA A 120 12.91 14.57 0.41
CA ALA A 120 11.84 13.63 0.75
C ALA A 120 11.76 13.45 2.27
N ILE A 121 10.57 13.06 2.77
CA ILE A 121 10.34 12.74 4.18
C ILE A 121 10.10 11.24 4.30
N ARG A 122 10.83 10.58 5.19
CA ARG A 122 10.80 9.12 5.33
C ARG A 122 10.49 8.69 6.76
N SER A 123 9.49 7.81 6.89
CA SER A 123 9.23 6.98 8.07
C SER A 123 9.84 5.58 7.82
N GLY A 124 9.03 4.54 7.58
CA GLY A 124 9.54 3.18 7.29
C GLY A 124 9.93 2.91 5.83
N GLY A 125 9.75 3.87 4.90
CA GLY A 125 10.04 3.68 3.47
C GLY A 125 9.34 2.48 2.84
N HIS A 126 8.03 2.33 3.09
CA HIS A 126 7.22 1.16 2.68
C HIS A 126 6.38 1.38 1.40
N ASN A 127 6.12 2.64 1.02
CA ASN A 127 5.40 2.94 -0.22
C ASN A 127 6.34 2.64 -1.42
N PRO A 128 5.94 1.81 -2.40
CA PRO A 128 6.76 1.49 -3.57
C PRO A 128 6.75 2.59 -4.66
N SER A 129 5.89 3.61 -4.53
CA SER A 129 5.81 4.72 -5.49
C SER A 129 7.12 5.51 -5.48
N ILE A 130 7.94 5.35 -6.53
CA ILE A 130 9.26 5.97 -6.67
C ILE A 130 9.20 7.46 -6.34
N GLY A 131 10.06 7.90 -5.43
CA GLY A 131 10.17 9.31 -5.03
C GLY A 131 9.14 9.75 -3.99
N SER A 132 8.32 8.84 -3.46
CA SER A 132 7.32 9.16 -2.42
C SER A 132 7.92 9.29 -1.02
N SER A 133 8.98 8.52 -0.74
CA SER A 133 9.67 8.50 0.54
C SER A 133 11.20 8.50 0.43
N ASN A 134 11.71 8.69 -0.80
CA ASN A 134 13.12 8.91 -1.12
C ASN A 134 13.22 9.98 -2.22
N ILE A 135 14.43 10.41 -2.58
CA ILE A 135 14.64 11.34 -3.70
C ILE A 135 15.96 11.01 -4.43
N LYS A 136 16.03 11.25 -5.74
CA LYS A 136 17.28 11.15 -6.51
C LYS A 136 18.05 12.46 -6.38
N ASP A 137 19.34 12.36 -6.05
CA ASP A 137 20.30 13.46 -5.86
C ASP A 137 19.87 14.58 -4.90
N GLY A 138 18.77 14.39 -4.15
CA GLY A 138 18.28 15.31 -3.13
C GLY A 138 18.59 14.82 -1.72
N ILE A 139 17.92 15.42 -0.73
CA ILE A 139 18.06 15.04 0.68
C ILE A 139 16.91 14.13 1.11
N THR A 140 17.18 13.05 1.84
CA THR A 140 16.10 12.29 2.50
C THR A 140 16.13 12.57 4.01
N LEU A 141 15.09 13.25 4.51
CA LEU A 141 14.84 13.43 5.94
C LEU A 141 14.29 12.12 6.51
N ASP A 142 15.18 11.30 7.06
CA ASP A 142 14.94 9.94 7.49
C ASP A 142 14.67 9.87 9.00
N LEU A 143 13.40 9.82 9.36
CA LEU A 143 12.95 9.81 10.75
C LEU A 143 13.26 8.47 11.46
N SER A 144 13.86 7.47 10.81
CA SER A 144 14.03 6.10 11.33
C SER A 144 14.85 5.97 12.63
N PHE A 145 15.45 7.04 13.13
CA PHE A 145 16.08 7.09 14.47
C PHE A 145 15.16 7.63 15.58
N MET A 146 14.01 8.23 15.23
CA MET A 146 12.94 8.61 16.16
C MET A 146 12.07 7.37 16.47
N LYS A 147 12.61 6.46 17.28
CA LYS A 147 12.05 5.13 17.59
C LYS A 147 11.49 4.96 19.02
N GLN A 148 11.17 6.04 19.73
CA GLN A 148 10.60 5.93 21.07
C GLN A 148 9.29 5.11 21.06
N VAL A 149 9.07 4.28 22.08
CA VAL A 149 7.81 3.57 22.35
C VAL A 149 7.62 3.56 23.85
N GLN A 150 6.81 4.49 24.37
CA GLN A 150 6.62 4.73 25.80
C GLN A 150 5.14 4.57 26.16
N VAL A 151 4.83 3.58 26.99
CA VAL A 151 3.47 3.38 27.52
C VAL A 151 3.25 4.34 28.68
N SER A 152 2.09 5.00 28.74
CA SER A 152 1.77 5.91 29.85
C SER A 152 1.61 5.15 31.18
N PRO A 153 1.83 5.79 32.35
CA PRO A 153 1.73 5.11 33.65
C PRO A 153 0.35 4.48 33.94
N ASP A 154 -0.72 5.08 33.42
CA ASP A 154 -2.10 4.57 33.47
C ASP A 154 -2.38 3.44 32.46
N ARG A 155 -1.43 3.15 31.56
CA ARG A 155 -1.51 2.17 30.47
C ARG A 155 -2.62 2.43 29.44
N LEU A 156 -3.22 3.63 29.42
CA LEU A 156 -4.30 4.01 28.50
C LEU A 156 -3.78 4.63 27.18
N SER A 157 -2.50 4.97 27.11
CA SER A 157 -1.88 5.51 25.89
C SER A 157 -0.44 5.01 25.68
N VAL A 158 0.05 5.21 24.46
CA VAL A 158 1.44 4.98 24.08
C VAL A 158 1.94 6.13 23.19
N ASP A 159 3.07 6.73 23.57
CA ASP A 159 3.80 7.68 22.74
C ASP A 159 4.76 6.91 21.81
N ILE A 160 4.53 7.01 20.50
CA ILE A 160 5.27 6.30 19.45
C ILE A 160 6.03 7.29 18.57
N GLY A 161 7.31 7.00 18.35
CA GLY A 161 8.15 7.71 17.40
C GLY A 161 7.81 7.36 15.95
N PRO A 162 7.74 8.34 15.03
CA PRO A 162 7.31 8.16 13.64
C PRO A 162 8.27 7.30 12.82
N GLY A 163 9.52 7.14 13.27
CA GLY A 163 10.57 6.33 12.65
C GLY A 163 10.45 4.82 12.89
N ASN A 164 9.57 4.41 13.81
CA ASN A 164 9.34 3.00 14.07
C ASN A 164 8.74 2.27 12.87
N ARG A 165 9.04 0.96 12.79
CA ARG A 165 8.20 -0.02 12.08
C ARG A 165 7.25 -0.68 13.08
N TRP A 166 6.12 -1.17 12.62
CA TRP A 166 5.13 -1.79 13.50
C TRP A 166 5.66 -3.00 14.27
N GLU A 167 6.61 -3.76 13.72
CA GLU A 167 7.27 -4.83 14.47
C GLU A 167 8.04 -4.35 15.70
N ASP A 168 8.69 -3.18 15.65
CA ASP A 168 9.48 -2.65 16.77
C ASP A 168 8.54 -2.17 17.89
N VAL A 169 7.40 -1.58 17.50
CA VAL A 169 6.31 -1.22 18.43
C VAL A 169 5.73 -2.47 19.09
N TYR A 170 5.29 -3.46 18.31
CA TYR A 170 4.62 -4.64 18.84
C TYR A 170 5.54 -5.47 19.74
N LYS A 171 6.82 -5.67 19.40
CA LYS A 171 7.79 -6.35 20.29
C LYS A 171 7.86 -5.69 21.67
N LYS A 172 7.85 -4.36 21.71
CA LYS A 172 7.88 -3.60 22.97
C LYS A 172 6.56 -3.65 23.74
N LEU A 173 5.41 -3.69 23.07
CA LEU A 173 4.10 -3.72 23.71
C LEU A 173 3.66 -5.14 24.15
N ASP A 174 3.98 -6.18 23.38
CA ASP A 174 3.73 -7.59 23.72
C ASP A 174 4.34 -7.94 25.09
N SER A 175 5.60 -7.53 25.34
CA SER A 175 6.29 -7.74 26.64
C SER A 175 5.62 -7.08 27.85
N GLN A 176 4.66 -6.17 27.63
CA GLN A 176 3.90 -5.49 28.68
C GLN A 176 2.43 -5.92 28.73
N SER A 177 2.01 -6.86 27.86
CA SER A 177 0.60 -7.19 27.61
C SER A 177 -0.24 -5.97 27.21
N ILE A 178 0.30 -5.13 26.32
CA ILE A 178 -0.37 -3.94 25.78
C ILE A 178 -0.53 -4.06 24.26
N GLY A 179 -1.65 -3.53 23.76
CA GLY A 179 -1.93 -3.37 22.35
C GLY A 179 -2.21 -1.90 22.01
N THR A 180 -2.07 -1.58 20.72
CA THR A 180 -2.59 -0.36 20.11
C THR A 180 -3.06 -0.69 18.69
N SER A 181 -3.95 0.12 18.12
CA SER A 181 -4.46 -0.10 16.77
C SER A 181 -3.40 0.31 15.74
N GLY A 182 -2.57 -0.62 15.29
CA GLY A 182 -1.49 -0.38 14.34
C GLY A 182 -1.62 -1.11 13.01
N GLY A 183 -0.55 -1.09 12.21
CA GLY A 183 -0.48 -1.77 10.91
C GLY A 183 -0.44 -3.30 11.02
N ARG A 184 -0.97 -3.97 9.99
CA ARG A 184 -1.10 -5.44 9.91
C ARG A 184 0.12 -6.16 9.33
N PHE A 185 1.15 -5.41 8.94
CA PHE A 185 2.31 -5.91 8.20
C PHE A 185 3.58 -5.39 8.87
N ALA A 186 4.40 -6.30 9.44
CA ALA A 186 5.46 -5.99 10.39
C ALA A 186 6.43 -4.86 9.96
N SER A 187 6.83 -4.85 8.69
CA SER A 187 7.82 -3.90 8.16
C SER A 187 7.29 -2.49 7.86
N VAL A 188 5.97 -2.25 7.96
CA VAL A 188 5.37 -0.95 7.64
C VAL A 188 5.78 0.11 8.68
N GLY A 189 6.13 1.32 8.20
CA GLY A 189 6.45 2.46 9.07
C GLY A 189 5.22 3.08 9.73
N VAL A 190 5.36 3.47 11.00
CA VAL A 190 4.26 4.04 11.79
C VAL A 190 3.77 5.36 11.20
N GLY A 191 4.67 6.36 11.04
CA GLY A 191 4.26 7.72 10.67
C GLY A 191 3.50 7.80 9.34
N GLY A 192 3.96 7.09 8.31
CA GLY A 192 3.29 7.05 7.02
C GLY A 192 1.91 6.37 7.08
N LEU A 193 1.82 5.22 7.76
CA LEU A 193 0.56 4.48 7.86
C LEU A 193 -0.50 5.27 8.64
N VAL A 194 -0.12 5.85 9.79
CA VAL A 194 -1.04 6.62 10.65
C VAL A 194 -1.55 7.87 9.92
N THR A 195 -0.65 8.63 9.28
CA THR A 195 -1.04 9.90 8.62
C THR A 195 -1.81 9.70 7.31
N GLY A 196 -1.71 8.51 6.69
CA GLY A 196 -2.57 8.08 5.59
C GLY A 196 -3.84 7.32 6.01
N GLY A 197 -4.24 7.40 7.29
CA GLY A 197 -5.42 6.72 7.83
C GLY A 197 -5.07 5.41 8.53
N GLY A 198 -4.65 4.40 7.76
CA GLY A 198 -4.17 3.12 8.30
C GLY A 198 -5.29 2.14 8.70
N ILE A 199 -5.12 0.85 8.40
CA ILE A 199 -6.10 -0.22 8.68
C ILE A 199 -5.45 -1.28 9.57
N SER A 200 -6.15 -1.66 10.65
CA SER A 200 -5.70 -2.58 11.70
C SER A 200 -6.55 -3.86 11.76
N PHE A 201 -6.06 -4.88 12.48
CA PHE A 201 -6.91 -6.00 12.87
C PHE A 201 -8.06 -5.54 13.78
N PHE A 202 -7.81 -4.53 14.62
CA PHE A 202 -8.80 -3.92 15.52
C PHE A 202 -9.80 -2.98 14.82
N SER A 203 -9.76 -2.83 13.49
CA SER A 203 -10.51 -1.74 12.85
C SER A 203 -12.04 -1.85 12.95
N ARG A 204 -12.62 -3.07 13.01
CA ARG A 204 -14.05 -3.26 13.29
C ARG A 204 -14.44 -2.88 14.72
N GLU A 205 -13.51 -2.98 15.67
CA GLU A 205 -13.69 -2.60 17.06
C GLU A 205 -13.43 -1.09 17.27
N ARG A 206 -12.44 -0.51 16.58
CA ARG A 206 -11.80 0.77 16.93
C ARG A 206 -11.64 1.79 15.80
N GLY A 207 -12.11 1.52 14.58
CA GLY A 207 -12.03 2.43 13.44
C GLY A 207 -10.69 2.36 12.69
N PHE A 208 -10.33 3.40 11.95
CA PHE A 208 -9.00 3.45 11.33
C PHE A 208 -7.91 3.60 12.41
N VAL A 209 -6.66 3.32 12.03
CA VAL A 209 -5.49 3.53 12.91
C VAL A 209 -5.40 4.99 13.35
N CYS A 210 -5.68 5.93 12.45
CA CYS A 210 -5.73 7.36 12.75
C CYS A 210 -6.79 7.73 13.80
N ASP A 211 -7.95 7.05 13.84
CA ASP A 211 -9.04 7.26 14.81
C ASP A 211 -8.65 6.90 16.26
N ASN A 212 -7.49 6.26 16.42
CA ASN A 212 -6.90 5.91 17.70
C ASN A 212 -5.76 6.85 18.11
N VAL A 213 -5.46 7.91 17.35
CA VAL A 213 -4.51 8.96 17.75
C VAL A 213 -5.19 9.95 18.69
N LEU A 214 -4.55 10.20 19.83
CA LEU A 214 -4.93 11.20 20.82
C LEU A 214 -4.26 12.55 20.54
N GLU A 215 -3.00 12.53 20.12
CA GLU A 215 -2.19 13.73 19.86
C GLU A 215 -1.10 13.45 18.82
N PHE A 216 -0.82 14.42 17.97
CA PHE A 216 0.40 14.53 17.17
C PHE A 216 1.28 15.66 17.72
N GLU A 217 2.59 15.45 17.75
CA GLU A 217 3.55 16.56 17.72
C GLU A 217 4.05 16.75 16.29
N VAL A 218 4.16 18.00 15.85
CA VAL A 218 4.39 18.35 14.45
C VAL A 218 5.40 19.50 14.35
N VAL A 219 6.40 19.35 13.48
CA VAL A 219 7.26 20.45 13.01
C VAL A 219 6.65 21.08 11.77
N LEU A 220 6.37 22.38 11.83
CA LEU A 220 5.78 23.16 10.73
C LEU A 220 6.83 23.73 9.77
N SER A 221 6.40 24.40 8.71
CA SER A 221 7.26 24.92 7.62
C SER A 221 8.21 26.05 8.05
N ASP A 222 8.01 26.65 9.22
CA ASP A 222 8.90 27.62 9.84
C ASP A 222 9.83 27.00 10.89
N GLY A 223 9.73 25.69 11.11
CA GLY A 223 10.41 24.96 12.17
C GLY A 223 9.87 25.22 13.58
N SER A 224 8.66 25.76 13.74
CA SER A 224 7.96 25.70 15.03
C SER A 224 7.51 24.27 15.32
N ILE A 225 7.48 23.90 16.62
CA ILE A 225 6.99 22.61 17.09
C ILE A 225 5.64 22.86 17.75
N VAL A 226 4.58 22.17 17.30
CA VAL A 226 3.22 22.31 17.82
C VAL A 226 2.65 20.95 18.19
N ASN A 227 1.80 20.92 19.22
CA ASN A 227 0.93 19.78 19.51
C ASN A 227 -0.42 19.97 18.82
N ALA A 228 -0.97 18.90 18.27
CA ALA A 228 -2.27 18.85 17.63
C ALA A 228 -3.08 17.68 18.20
N ASN A 229 -4.17 18.00 18.91
CA ASN A 229 -5.08 17.06 19.56
C ASN A 229 -6.53 17.57 19.43
N LYS A 230 -7.48 16.96 20.14
CA LYS A 230 -8.91 17.34 20.04
C LYS A 230 -9.19 18.81 20.40
N ASP A 231 -8.42 19.38 21.32
CA ASP A 231 -8.72 20.68 21.94
C ASP A 231 -7.72 21.78 21.56
N THR A 232 -6.54 21.41 21.03
CA THR A 232 -5.47 22.32 20.59
C THR A 232 -5.05 21.97 19.15
N ASN A 233 -5.06 22.95 18.24
CA ASN A 233 -4.80 22.75 16.79
C ASN A 233 -5.63 21.58 16.20
N SER A 234 -6.93 21.54 16.54
CA SER A 234 -7.82 20.41 16.26
C SER A 234 -8.12 20.21 14.77
N ASP A 235 -8.04 21.28 13.98
CA ASP A 235 -8.08 21.24 12.53
C ASP A 235 -6.83 20.55 11.93
N LEU A 236 -5.63 20.84 12.43
CA LEU A 236 -4.40 20.12 12.08
C LEU A 236 -4.45 18.65 12.52
N TRP A 237 -4.96 18.37 13.73
CA TRP A 237 -5.11 17.00 14.23
C TRP A 237 -6.03 16.17 13.33
N ARG A 238 -7.21 16.72 12.98
CA ARG A 238 -8.14 16.07 12.03
C ARG A 238 -7.52 15.89 10.64
N ALA A 239 -6.80 16.89 10.14
CA ALA A 239 -6.17 16.85 8.82
C ALA A 239 -5.07 15.77 8.72
N LEU A 240 -4.27 15.61 9.77
CA LEU A 240 -3.24 14.56 9.85
C LEU A 240 -3.84 13.15 9.93
N LYS A 241 -5.11 12.99 10.31
CA LYS A 241 -5.85 11.72 10.24
C LYS A 241 -6.31 11.41 8.79
N GLY A 242 -5.38 11.37 7.83
CA GLY A 242 -5.64 10.98 6.43
C GLY A 242 -4.97 11.85 5.36
N GLY A 243 -4.48 13.04 5.71
CA GLY A 243 -3.85 13.98 4.78
C GLY A 243 -2.34 13.80 4.58
N SER A 244 -1.69 12.79 5.17
CA SER A 244 -0.26 12.50 4.99
C SER A 244 0.66 13.70 5.33
N ALA A 245 1.85 13.78 4.72
CA ALA A 245 2.88 14.80 4.98
C ALA A 245 2.60 16.17 4.31
N ASN A 246 1.35 16.65 4.31
CA ASN A 246 0.94 17.90 3.65
C ASN A 246 1.01 19.15 4.55
N PHE A 247 1.22 19.01 5.86
CA PHE A 247 1.06 20.09 6.86
C PHE A 247 2.29 20.31 7.75
N GLY A 248 3.28 19.42 7.69
CA GLY A 248 4.34 19.34 8.69
C GLY A 248 4.98 17.95 8.75
N VAL A 249 6.07 17.86 9.49
CA VAL A 249 6.72 16.59 9.83
C VAL A 249 6.24 16.15 11.21
N VAL A 250 5.48 15.05 11.29
CA VAL A 250 5.04 14.48 12.58
C VAL A 250 6.24 13.86 13.31
N THR A 251 6.48 14.26 14.57
CA THR A 251 7.64 13.88 15.40
C THR A 251 7.29 12.99 16.60
N ARG A 252 6.04 13.03 17.06
CA ARG A 252 5.47 12.11 18.08
C ARG A 252 4.02 11.79 17.74
N ILE A 253 3.62 10.54 17.98
CA ILE A 253 2.23 10.08 17.80
C ILE A 253 1.79 9.43 19.12
N LYS A 254 0.89 10.09 19.85
CA LYS A 254 0.27 9.54 21.05
C LYS A 254 -0.97 8.76 20.64
N MET A 255 -0.99 7.45 20.89
CA MET A 255 -2.08 6.56 20.50
C MET A 255 -2.79 5.98 21.73
N LYS A 256 -4.07 5.65 21.58
CA LYS A 256 -4.82 4.85 22.57
C LYS A 256 -4.14 3.48 22.74
N ALA A 257 -3.97 3.06 23.98
CA ALA A 257 -3.52 1.73 24.35
C ALA A 257 -4.65 0.93 25.00
N PHE A 258 -4.50 -0.39 25.05
CA PHE A 258 -5.43 -1.33 25.69
C PHE A 258 -4.69 -2.59 26.12
N GLU A 259 -5.29 -3.41 27.00
CA GLU A 259 -4.72 -4.73 27.32
C GLU A 259 -4.78 -5.64 26.09
N LEU A 260 -3.66 -6.26 25.74
CA LEU A 260 -3.56 -7.26 24.69
C LEU A 260 -2.46 -8.26 25.06
N LYS A 261 -2.81 -9.55 25.12
CA LYS A 261 -1.84 -10.64 25.36
C LYS A 261 -1.56 -11.37 24.06
N ASN A 262 -2.51 -12.20 23.65
CA ASN A 262 -2.48 -12.93 22.39
C ASN A 262 -3.74 -12.67 21.59
N MET A 263 -3.63 -12.89 20.29
CA MET A 263 -4.73 -12.96 19.33
C MET A 263 -4.79 -14.38 18.76
N TRP A 264 -5.86 -14.73 18.08
CA TRP A 264 -5.90 -15.92 17.21
C TRP A 264 -5.79 -15.48 15.75
N GLY A 265 -5.13 -16.27 14.91
CA GLY A 265 -5.12 -16.02 13.46
C GLY A 265 -3.97 -16.68 12.72
N GLY A 266 -3.91 -16.41 11.42
CA GLY A 266 -2.85 -16.90 10.54
C GLY A 266 -3.23 -16.81 9.07
N VAL A 267 -2.72 -17.73 8.26
CA VAL A 267 -3.00 -17.83 6.83
C VAL A 267 -3.52 -19.22 6.51
N ILE A 268 -4.63 -19.28 5.79
CA ILE A 268 -5.17 -20.50 5.21
C ILE A 268 -4.93 -20.43 3.70
N PHE A 269 -4.38 -21.49 3.11
CA PHE A 269 -4.23 -21.66 1.66
C PHE A 269 -5.28 -22.66 1.18
N HIS A 270 -6.08 -22.25 0.19
CA HIS A 270 -7.20 -23.04 -0.32
C HIS A 270 -6.84 -23.72 -1.64
N LYS A 271 -7.59 -24.74 -2.03
CA LYS A 271 -7.47 -25.36 -3.36
C LYS A 271 -7.87 -24.36 -4.46
N LYS A 272 -7.15 -24.40 -5.58
CA LYS A 272 -7.35 -23.52 -6.74
C LYS A 272 -8.36 -24.10 -7.74
N ASP A 273 -9.63 -24.15 -7.38
CA ASP A 273 -10.73 -24.46 -8.31
C ASP A 273 -11.84 -23.40 -8.28
N ASP A 274 -12.74 -23.47 -9.26
CA ASP A 274 -13.79 -22.46 -9.44
C ASP A 274 -14.88 -22.50 -8.36
N ASP A 275 -15.13 -23.66 -7.75
CA ASP A 275 -16.08 -23.79 -6.64
C ASP A 275 -15.52 -23.16 -5.37
N SER A 276 -14.26 -23.45 -5.02
CA SER A 276 -13.55 -22.77 -3.92
C SER A 276 -13.55 -21.26 -4.16
N ARG A 277 -13.34 -20.81 -5.40
CA ARG A 277 -13.29 -19.40 -5.78
C ARG A 277 -14.61 -18.67 -5.62
N ARG A 278 -15.69 -19.17 -6.22
CA ARG A 278 -17.05 -18.63 -6.05
C ARG A 278 -17.45 -18.62 -4.57
N THR A 279 -17.14 -19.70 -3.87
CA THR A 279 -17.43 -19.86 -2.44
C THR A 279 -16.68 -18.84 -1.59
N LEU A 280 -15.38 -18.68 -1.79
CA LEU A 280 -14.56 -17.71 -1.03
C LEU A 280 -15.01 -16.27 -1.27
N PHE A 281 -15.40 -15.89 -2.48
CA PHE A 281 -15.97 -14.56 -2.75
C PHE A 281 -17.33 -14.36 -2.08
N LYS A 282 -18.24 -15.35 -2.12
CA LYS A 282 -19.52 -15.30 -1.39
C LYS A 282 -19.31 -15.18 0.12
N LEU A 283 -18.43 -16.01 0.70
CA LEU A 283 -18.09 -15.94 2.12
C LEU A 283 -17.48 -14.58 2.51
N PHE A 284 -16.66 -13.98 1.64
CA PHE A 284 -16.05 -12.68 1.89
C PHE A 284 -17.06 -11.53 1.83
N GLU A 285 -18.05 -11.62 0.95
CA GLU A 285 -19.20 -10.71 0.88
C GLU A 285 -20.05 -10.82 2.16
N GLU A 286 -20.45 -12.03 2.54
CA GLU A 286 -21.20 -12.31 3.79
C GLU A 286 -20.43 -11.83 5.03
N PHE A 287 -19.13 -12.16 5.13
CA PHE A 287 -18.26 -11.72 6.22
C PHE A 287 -18.10 -10.21 6.29
N THR A 288 -18.11 -9.52 5.15
CA THR A 288 -18.01 -8.06 5.09
C THR A 288 -19.32 -7.41 5.54
N ALA A 289 -20.48 -7.97 5.20
CA ALA A 289 -21.77 -7.50 5.71
C ALA A 289 -22.01 -7.83 7.20
N ASP A 290 -21.30 -8.80 7.78
CA ASP A 290 -21.44 -9.12 9.20
C ASP A 290 -20.80 -8.04 10.10
N THR A 291 -21.66 -7.34 10.83
CA THR A 291 -21.33 -6.30 11.80
C THR A 291 -21.44 -6.75 13.25
N LYS A 292 -21.85 -8.00 13.52
CA LYS A 292 -22.05 -8.52 14.89
C LYS A 292 -20.73 -8.81 15.58
N ASP A 293 -19.76 -9.38 14.86
CA ASP A 293 -18.44 -9.69 15.40
C ASP A 293 -17.40 -8.63 15.05
N VAL A 294 -17.13 -7.76 16.03
CA VAL A 294 -16.15 -6.66 15.92
C VAL A 294 -14.70 -7.11 16.07
N HIS A 295 -14.43 -8.37 16.44
CA HIS A 295 -13.08 -8.87 16.68
C HIS A 295 -12.45 -9.54 15.46
N ALA A 296 -13.26 -9.87 14.45
CA ALA A 296 -12.81 -10.60 13.28
C ALA A 296 -12.21 -9.69 12.19
N HIS A 297 -11.11 -10.14 11.58
CA HIS A 297 -10.47 -9.51 10.44
C HIS A 297 -10.19 -10.54 9.34
N TRP A 298 -10.35 -10.15 8.07
CA TRP A 298 -10.02 -10.99 6.92
C TRP A 298 -9.51 -10.16 5.75
N ILE A 299 -8.35 -10.55 5.23
CA ILE A 299 -7.87 -10.24 3.88
C ILE A 299 -7.96 -11.51 3.04
N HIS A 300 -8.70 -11.48 1.94
CA HIS A 300 -8.73 -12.57 0.98
C HIS A 300 -7.87 -12.23 -0.22
N THR A 301 -6.92 -13.09 -0.60
CA THR A 301 -5.97 -12.81 -1.66
C THR A 301 -5.97 -13.91 -2.72
N TRP A 302 -6.03 -13.51 -3.99
CA TRP A 302 -5.71 -14.35 -5.14
C TRP A 302 -4.35 -13.94 -5.69
N SER A 303 -3.35 -14.82 -5.58
CA SER A 303 -1.99 -14.54 -6.08
C SER A 303 -1.64 -15.43 -7.27
N TYR A 304 -1.36 -14.84 -8.43
CA TYR A 304 -0.68 -15.55 -9.50
C TYR A 304 0.82 -15.49 -9.25
N VAL A 305 1.48 -16.63 -9.11
CA VAL A 305 2.91 -16.71 -8.76
C VAL A 305 3.66 -17.53 -9.78
N ASN A 306 4.77 -17.02 -10.30
CA ASN A 306 5.71 -17.75 -11.17
C ASN A 306 7.08 -17.89 -10.51
N ALA A 307 7.10 -18.44 -9.30
CA ALA A 307 8.33 -18.63 -8.51
C ALA A 307 9.12 -19.88 -8.92
N VAL A 308 8.44 -20.94 -9.35
CA VAL A 308 9.03 -22.22 -9.80
C VAL A 308 8.11 -22.83 -10.87
N VAL A 309 8.65 -23.07 -12.08
CA VAL A 309 8.19 -23.86 -13.25
C VAL A 309 6.68 -23.93 -13.60
N THR A 310 5.77 -24.16 -12.65
CA THR A 310 4.31 -24.17 -12.82
C THR A 310 3.69 -22.87 -12.28
N ALA A 311 3.41 -21.92 -13.18
CA ALA A 311 2.74 -20.69 -12.81
C ALA A 311 1.25 -20.93 -12.52
N VAL A 312 0.81 -20.64 -11.29
CA VAL A 312 -0.55 -20.93 -10.80
C VAL A 312 -1.15 -19.74 -10.05
N TRP A 313 -2.48 -19.62 -10.08
CA TRP A 313 -3.19 -18.87 -9.05
C TRP A 313 -3.20 -19.65 -7.74
N GLN A 314 -3.06 -18.95 -6.63
CA GLN A 314 -3.16 -19.50 -5.29
C GLN A 314 -4.09 -18.60 -4.46
N PRO A 315 -5.29 -19.08 -4.08
CA PRO A 315 -6.12 -18.41 -3.09
C PRO A 315 -5.55 -18.57 -1.67
N SER A 316 -5.63 -17.50 -0.89
CA SER A 316 -5.38 -17.53 0.55
C SER A 316 -6.35 -16.64 1.32
N SER A 317 -6.63 -17.02 2.56
CA SER A 317 -7.36 -16.22 3.54
C SER A 317 -6.45 -15.93 4.71
N ASN A 318 -6.06 -14.66 4.84
CA ASN A 318 -5.37 -14.19 6.03
C ASN A 318 -6.43 -13.68 7.02
N ILE A 319 -6.60 -14.42 8.12
CA ILE A 319 -7.68 -14.19 9.10
C ILE A 319 -7.10 -13.99 10.49
N GLN A 320 -7.69 -13.06 11.24
CA GLN A 320 -7.34 -12.77 12.63
C GLN A 320 -8.58 -12.53 13.47
N TYR A 321 -8.42 -12.76 14.76
CA TYR A 321 -9.41 -12.51 15.78
C TYR A 321 -8.72 -11.79 16.95
N THR A 322 -9.23 -10.62 17.36
CA THR A 322 -8.55 -9.77 18.35
C THR A 322 -8.61 -10.29 19.79
N LYS A 323 -9.20 -11.47 20.00
CA LYS A 323 -9.21 -12.22 21.26
C LYS A 323 -8.45 -13.54 21.12
N PRO A 324 -7.84 -14.08 22.20
CA PRO A 324 -7.19 -15.39 22.21
C PRO A 324 -8.20 -16.54 22.34
N ILE A 325 -9.26 -16.51 21.53
CA ILE A 325 -10.25 -17.58 21.43
C ILE A 325 -9.80 -18.49 20.28
N ASP A 326 -9.53 -19.76 20.59
CA ASP A 326 -9.16 -20.71 19.55
C ASP A 326 -10.37 -21.04 18.67
N ASN A 327 -10.13 -21.12 17.37
CA ASN A 327 -11.10 -21.48 16.34
C ASN A 327 -12.45 -20.71 16.42
N PRO A 328 -12.46 -19.36 16.30
CA PRO A 328 -13.66 -18.54 16.41
C PRO A 328 -14.76 -18.91 15.39
N PRO A 329 -16.04 -19.03 15.79
CA PRO A 329 -17.13 -19.53 14.94
C PRO A 329 -17.32 -18.81 13.59
N ILE A 330 -17.04 -17.51 13.53
CA ILE A 330 -17.14 -16.70 12.29
C ILE A 330 -16.22 -17.20 11.17
N PHE A 331 -15.20 -18.01 11.49
CA PHE A 331 -14.27 -18.58 10.52
C PHE A 331 -14.46 -20.08 10.24
N ASP A 332 -15.49 -20.74 10.81
CA ASP A 332 -15.66 -22.21 10.68
C ASP A 332 -15.82 -22.65 9.22
N ARG A 333 -16.62 -21.92 8.44
CA ARG A 333 -16.83 -22.18 6.99
C ARG A 333 -15.56 -21.99 6.14
N LEU A 334 -14.56 -21.22 6.62
CA LEU A 334 -13.24 -21.10 5.98
C LEU A 334 -12.24 -22.19 6.40
N ARG A 335 -12.54 -22.94 7.47
CA ARG A 335 -11.70 -24.00 8.03
C ARG A 335 -12.27 -25.40 7.74
N SER A 336 -13.03 -25.52 6.66
CA SER A 336 -13.63 -26.76 6.16
C SER A 336 -14.57 -27.45 7.16
N ARG A 337 -15.20 -26.69 8.06
CA ARG A 337 -16.32 -27.18 8.87
C ARG A 337 -17.62 -26.86 8.17
N ASP A 338 -18.27 -27.89 7.66
CA ASP A 338 -19.67 -27.80 7.27
C ASP A 338 -20.54 -27.80 8.54
N LEU A 339 -21.29 -26.72 8.74
CA LEU A 339 -22.15 -26.54 9.92
C LEU A 339 -23.64 -26.69 9.59
N ASP A 340 -24.03 -26.62 8.31
CA ASP A 340 -25.43 -26.57 7.88
C ASP A 340 -25.72 -27.09 6.45
N GLY A 341 -24.71 -27.53 5.70
CA GLY A 341 -24.83 -28.00 4.31
C GLY A 341 -25.06 -26.89 3.28
N SER A 342 -25.07 -25.61 3.68
CA SER A 342 -25.51 -24.50 2.81
C SER A 342 -24.51 -24.12 1.70
N VAL A 343 -23.25 -24.55 1.82
CA VAL A 343 -22.13 -24.16 0.97
C VAL A 343 -21.09 -25.29 0.89
N PRO A 344 -20.49 -25.59 -0.29
CA PRO A 344 -19.48 -26.64 -0.42
C PRO A 344 -18.26 -26.43 0.50
N ILE A 345 -17.75 -27.53 1.06
CA ILE A 345 -16.51 -27.54 1.84
C ILE A 345 -15.34 -27.09 0.95
N ILE A 346 -14.69 -25.98 1.31
CA ILE A 346 -13.46 -25.52 0.65
C ILE A 346 -12.32 -26.47 1.06
N PRO A 347 -11.60 -27.12 0.13
CA PRO A 347 -10.45 -27.95 0.48
C PRO A 347 -9.23 -27.10 0.81
N LEU A 348 -8.55 -27.39 1.92
CA LEU A 348 -7.35 -26.67 2.34
C LEU A 348 -6.09 -27.35 1.82
N LEU A 349 -5.13 -26.55 1.36
CA LEU A 349 -3.76 -26.98 1.06
C LEU A 349 -2.82 -26.80 2.25
N LYS A 350 -3.06 -25.76 3.07
CA LYS A 350 -2.29 -25.46 4.28
C LYS A 350 -3.12 -24.60 5.23
N ASN A 351 -2.96 -24.80 6.53
CA ASN A 351 -3.58 -23.98 7.56
C ASN A 351 -2.56 -23.63 8.64
N ASP A 352 -2.20 -22.35 8.76
CA ASP A 352 -1.22 -21.83 9.72
C ASP A 352 -1.87 -21.06 10.90
N VAL A 353 -3.19 -21.18 11.12
CA VAL A 353 -3.88 -20.43 12.19
C VAL A 353 -3.56 -20.98 13.58
N LYS A 354 -3.34 -20.07 14.54
CA LYS A 354 -3.05 -20.40 15.94
C LYS A 354 -3.26 -19.19 16.86
N ILE A 355 -3.28 -19.42 18.17
CA ILE A 355 -3.09 -18.36 19.16
C ILE A 355 -1.62 -17.91 19.12
N SER A 356 -1.36 -16.60 19.02
CA SER A 356 -0.03 -16.01 18.95
C SER A 356 -0.03 -14.51 19.32
N THR A 357 1.14 -13.90 19.47
CA THR A 357 1.23 -12.45 19.69
C THR A 357 1.01 -11.67 18.38
N ILE A 358 0.67 -10.39 18.48
CA ILE A 358 0.51 -9.54 17.28
C ILE A 358 1.84 -9.34 16.53
N THR A 359 2.99 -9.35 17.23
CA THR A 359 4.31 -9.40 16.57
C THR A 359 4.42 -10.61 15.64
N SER A 360 4.18 -11.82 16.14
CA SER A 360 4.34 -13.05 15.34
C SER A 360 3.35 -13.11 14.18
N LEU A 361 2.10 -12.70 14.38
CA LEU A 361 1.09 -12.66 13.30
C LEU A 361 1.47 -11.66 12.20
N THR A 362 1.91 -10.45 12.55
CA THR A 362 2.30 -9.44 11.55
C THR A 362 3.63 -9.77 10.85
N GLN A 363 4.53 -10.51 11.49
CA GLN A 363 5.75 -11.05 10.88
C GLN A 363 5.45 -12.20 9.91
N GLN A 364 4.52 -13.10 10.24
CA GLN A 364 4.06 -14.14 9.32
C GLN A 364 3.53 -13.53 8.03
N ILE A 365 2.66 -12.51 8.10
CA ILE A 365 2.15 -11.81 6.91
C ILE A 365 3.30 -11.15 6.12
N ALA A 366 4.26 -10.54 6.82
CA ALA A 366 5.41 -9.92 6.18
C ALA A 366 6.31 -10.91 5.41
N SER A 367 6.44 -12.16 5.89
CA SER A 367 7.20 -13.20 5.20
C SER A 367 6.63 -13.61 3.83
N LEU A 368 5.33 -13.37 3.59
CA LEU A 368 4.69 -13.67 2.30
C LEU A 368 5.06 -12.68 1.18
N ASN A 369 5.50 -11.47 1.53
CA ASN A 369 5.93 -10.45 0.58
C ASN A 369 7.19 -9.74 1.14
N PRO A 370 8.36 -10.41 1.12
CA PRO A 370 9.59 -9.87 1.69
C PRO A 370 10.10 -8.63 0.96
N SER A 371 10.82 -7.77 1.67
CA SER A 371 11.34 -6.51 1.12
C SER A 371 12.52 -6.75 0.17
N GLY A 372 12.55 -6.04 -0.96
CA GLY A 372 13.70 -6.02 -1.88
C GLY A 372 13.46 -6.58 -3.27
N SER A 373 12.25 -7.04 -3.57
CA SER A 373 11.79 -7.14 -4.97
C SER A 373 11.48 -5.76 -5.54
N ARG A 374 11.42 -5.64 -6.86
CA ARG A 374 10.71 -4.51 -7.48
C ARG A 374 9.22 -4.73 -7.25
N THR A 375 8.48 -3.66 -6.93
CA THR A 375 7.08 -3.78 -6.47
C THR A 375 6.25 -2.60 -6.95
N THR A 376 4.96 -2.80 -7.23
CA THR A 376 3.98 -1.70 -7.25
C THR A 376 2.78 -2.05 -6.38
N PHE A 377 2.17 -1.01 -5.81
CA PHE A 377 0.84 -1.04 -5.20
C PHE A 377 -0.10 -0.22 -6.08
N THR A 378 -1.33 -0.68 -6.24
CA THR A 378 -2.41 0.10 -6.86
C THR A 378 -3.73 -0.29 -6.21
N SER A 379 -4.65 0.66 -6.05
CA SER A 379 -5.89 0.41 -5.31
C SER A 379 -7.17 0.93 -5.96
N LEU A 380 -8.27 0.26 -5.69
CA LEU A 380 -9.63 0.68 -6.02
C LEU A 380 -10.55 0.23 -4.88
N THR A 381 -11.55 1.04 -4.54
CA THR A 381 -12.58 0.68 -3.56
C THR A 381 -13.92 0.52 -4.26
N PHE A 382 -14.71 -0.43 -3.82
CA PHE A 382 -16.00 -0.76 -4.41
C PHE A 382 -17.00 -1.21 -3.34
N LYS A 383 -18.29 -1.12 -3.64
CA LYS A 383 -19.38 -1.64 -2.80
C LYS A 383 -19.26 -3.16 -2.68
N ASN A 384 -19.41 -3.71 -1.48
CA ASN A 384 -19.28 -5.13 -1.19
C ASN A 384 -20.07 -5.99 -2.19
N SER A 385 -19.37 -6.78 -3.00
CA SER A 385 -19.98 -7.56 -4.09
C SER A 385 -19.13 -8.76 -4.54
N ALA A 386 -19.58 -9.98 -4.25
CA ALA A 386 -18.99 -11.23 -4.73
C ALA A 386 -19.00 -11.29 -6.26
N LYS A 387 -20.08 -10.81 -6.89
CA LYS A 387 -20.21 -10.73 -8.35
C LYS A 387 -19.16 -9.81 -8.97
N PHE A 388 -18.76 -8.72 -8.31
CA PHE A 388 -17.70 -7.87 -8.84
C PHE A 388 -16.29 -8.42 -8.55
N MET A 389 -16.08 -9.11 -7.42
CA MET A 389 -14.82 -9.86 -7.19
C MET A 389 -14.60 -10.96 -8.24
N GLU A 390 -15.67 -11.62 -8.69
CA GLU A 390 -15.67 -12.55 -9.82
C GLU A 390 -15.19 -11.87 -11.13
N GLU A 391 -15.72 -10.70 -11.46
CA GLU A 391 -15.30 -9.94 -12.66
C GLU A 391 -13.85 -9.44 -12.55
N ILE A 392 -13.40 -9.00 -11.37
CA ILE A 392 -12.00 -8.62 -11.12
C ILE A 392 -11.06 -9.79 -11.41
N TYR A 393 -11.42 -11.01 -10.99
CA TYR A 393 -10.64 -12.22 -11.29
C TYR A 393 -10.63 -12.57 -12.78
N LYS A 394 -11.74 -12.40 -13.51
CA LYS A 394 -11.79 -12.61 -14.97
C LYS A 394 -10.88 -11.63 -15.71
N ILE A 395 -11.00 -10.33 -15.41
CA ILE A 395 -10.16 -9.27 -16.00
C ILE A 395 -8.67 -9.54 -15.68
N ALA A 396 -8.35 -10.07 -14.50
CA ALA A 396 -6.98 -10.46 -14.16
C ALA A 396 -6.45 -11.61 -15.04
N ASN A 397 -7.28 -12.60 -15.36
CA ASN A 397 -6.92 -13.69 -16.29
C ASN A 397 -6.72 -13.22 -17.74
N GLU A 398 -7.32 -12.09 -18.15
CA GLU A 398 -7.04 -11.47 -19.46
C GLU A 398 -5.66 -10.83 -19.52
N VAL A 399 -5.20 -10.18 -18.43
CA VAL A 399 -3.95 -9.39 -18.42
C VAL A 399 -2.72 -10.19 -18.00
N VAL A 400 -2.85 -11.15 -17.08
CA VAL A 400 -1.73 -11.98 -16.59
C VAL A 400 -0.95 -12.71 -17.71
N PRO A 401 -1.57 -13.22 -18.79
CA PRO A 401 -0.85 -13.81 -19.93
C PRO A 401 0.24 -12.92 -20.56
N ASN A 402 0.11 -11.59 -20.48
CA ASN A 402 1.09 -10.64 -21.02
C ASN A 402 2.36 -10.56 -20.17
N ILE A 403 2.22 -10.75 -18.85
CA ILE A 403 3.30 -10.63 -17.86
C ILE A 403 3.79 -11.98 -17.33
N LYS A 404 3.11 -13.11 -17.57
CA LYS A 404 3.45 -14.42 -16.96
C LYS A 404 4.90 -14.90 -17.12
N ARG A 405 5.65 -14.38 -18.10
CA ARG A 405 7.09 -14.69 -18.33
C ARG A 405 8.07 -13.73 -17.63
N VAL A 406 7.58 -12.68 -16.96
CA VAL A 406 8.41 -11.76 -16.15
C VAL A 406 9.01 -12.52 -14.98
N LEU A 407 10.34 -12.42 -14.79
CA LEU A 407 11.01 -13.18 -13.73
C LEU A 407 10.68 -12.61 -12.36
N GLY A 408 10.41 -13.51 -11.40
CA GLY A 408 9.98 -13.12 -10.06
C GLY A 408 8.57 -12.53 -10.01
N LEU A 409 7.73 -12.81 -11.02
CA LEU A 409 6.34 -12.35 -11.02
C LEU A 409 5.56 -12.95 -9.85
N GLN A 410 5.03 -12.06 -9.04
CA GLN A 410 3.85 -12.29 -8.22
C GLN A 410 2.82 -11.20 -8.54
N TRP A 411 1.57 -11.58 -8.78
CA TRP A 411 0.45 -10.68 -9.05
C TRP A 411 -0.69 -11.01 -8.08
N SER A 412 -0.78 -10.24 -7.00
CA SER A 412 -1.65 -10.51 -5.86
C SER A 412 -2.81 -9.52 -5.78
N LEU A 413 -4.02 -10.02 -5.99
CA LEU A 413 -5.28 -9.31 -5.82
C LEU A 413 -5.77 -9.54 -4.39
N SER A 414 -5.59 -8.57 -3.52
CA SER A 414 -5.98 -8.64 -2.10
C SER A 414 -7.23 -7.82 -1.86
N PHE A 415 -8.33 -8.51 -1.58
CA PHE A 415 -9.61 -7.96 -1.16
C PHE A 415 -9.59 -7.77 0.36
N GLN A 416 -9.93 -6.56 0.82
CA GLN A 416 -9.89 -6.21 2.25
C GLN A 416 -11.23 -5.62 2.68
N SER A 417 -11.81 -6.21 3.74
CA SER A 417 -13.13 -5.87 4.26
C SER A 417 -13.11 -4.47 4.88
N LEU A 418 -13.94 -3.55 4.38
CA LEU A 418 -14.12 -2.19 4.89
C LEU A 418 -15.61 -1.89 5.17
N PRO A 419 -16.26 -2.61 6.10
CA PRO A 419 -17.65 -2.37 6.45
C PRO A 419 -17.87 -1.05 7.18
N LYS A 420 -19.13 -0.59 7.16
CA LYS A 420 -19.60 0.66 7.75
C LYS A 420 -19.23 0.85 9.20
N ILE A 421 -19.25 -0.24 9.97
CA ILE A 421 -18.84 -0.25 11.39
C ILE A 421 -17.41 0.23 11.63
N ILE A 422 -16.52 0.19 10.62
CA ILE A 422 -15.16 0.74 10.72
C ILE A 422 -15.22 2.27 10.62
N TYR A 423 -15.66 2.80 9.47
CA TYR A 423 -15.52 4.23 9.19
C TYR A 423 -16.56 5.09 9.93
N SER A 424 -17.69 4.53 10.35
CA SER A 424 -18.68 5.22 11.20
C SER A 424 -18.14 5.60 12.59
N LYS A 425 -17.05 4.98 13.06
CA LYS A 425 -16.38 5.33 14.33
C LYS A 425 -15.58 6.63 14.25
N SER A 426 -15.35 7.16 13.05
CA SER A 426 -14.62 8.42 12.85
C SER A 426 -15.25 9.58 13.64
N SER A 427 -16.57 9.77 13.52
CA SER A 427 -17.30 10.85 14.22
C SER A 427 -17.16 10.76 15.75
N GLN A 428 -17.21 9.55 16.30
CA GLN A 428 -17.04 9.25 17.72
C GLN A 428 -15.62 9.54 18.25
N THR A 429 -14.64 9.69 17.35
CA THR A 429 -13.22 9.93 17.67
C THR A 429 -12.72 11.29 17.19
N GLY A 430 -13.62 12.27 17.07
CA GLY A 430 -13.31 13.65 16.66
C GLY A 430 -13.21 13.87 15.15
N GLY A 431 -13.60 12.86 14.34
CA GLY A 431 -13.56 12.91 12.88
C GLY A 431 -12.15 12.69 12.31
N ASN A 432 -12.08 12.36 11.03
CA ASN A 432 -10.84 12.25 10.27
C ASN A 432 -11.03 12.88 8.87
N ALA A 433 -10.00 12.86 8.04
CA ALA A 433 -10.01 13.52 6.73
C ALA A 433 -10.50 12.64 5.57
N LEU A 434 -10.88 11.38 5.82
CA LEU A 434 -11.00 10.36 4.79
C LEU A 434 -12.26 10.45 3.92
N GLY A 435 -13.28 11.21 4.30
CA GLY A 435 -14.48 11.42 3.46
C GLY A 435 -15.49 10.28 3.44
N LEU A 436 -15.45 9.39 4.43
CA LEU A 436 -16.35 8.23 4.55
C LEU A 436 -17.48 8.47 5.58
N GLU A 437 -17.56 9.64 6.19
CA GLU A 437 -18.57 9.97 7.22
C GLU A 437 -20.03 9.84 6.75
N ASN A 438 -20.28 10.02 5.46
CA ASN A 438 -21.61 9.91 4.85
C ASN A 438 -21.79 8.62 4.02
N GLU A 439 -20.79 7.73 3.97
CA GLU A 439 -20.89 6.48 3.21
C GLU A 439 -21.89 5.52 3.87
N GLN A 440 -22.73 4.89 3.06
CA GLN A 440 -23.82 4.02 3.52
C GLN A 440 -23.60 2.55 3.16
N ASP A 441 -22.83 2.26 2.11
CA ASP A 441 -22.54 0.92 1.63
C ASP A 441 -21.34 0.30 2.35
N ASP A 442 -21.41 -0.99 2.73
CA ASP A 442 -20.20 -1.72 3.10
C ASP A 442 -19.23 -1.77 1.91
N LEU A 443 -17.95 -1.47 2.15
CA LEU A 443 -16.95 -1.36 1.09
C LEU A 443 -15.94 -2.51 1.13
N VAL A 444 -15.29 -2.74 0.00
CA VAL A 444 -14.13 -3.60 -0.14
C VAL A 444 -13.02 -2.83 -0.84
N ILE A 445 -11.82 -2.87 -0.25
CA ILE A 445 -10.60 -2.34 -0.88
C ILE A 445 -9.96 -3.46 -1.68
N LEU A 446 -9.79 -3.25 -2.99
CA LEU A 446 -8.84 -3.99 -3.80
C LEU A 446 -7.45 -3.36 -3.65
N LEU A 447 -6.47 -4.16 -3.26
CA LEU A 447 -5.04 -3.88 -3.43
C LEU A 447 -4.48 -4.85 -4.47
N LEU A 448 -3.91 -4.33 -5.55
CA LEU A 448 -2.93 -5.07 -6.33
C LEU A 448 -1.56 -4.87 -5.69
N THR A 449 -0.92 -5.96 -5.29
CA THR A 449 0.52 -6.02 -5.08
C THR A 449 1.13 -6.83 -6.20
N ALA A 450 1.93 -6.18 -7.05
CA ALA A 450 2.68 -6.86 -8.10
C ALA A 450 4.19 -6.76 -7.83
N THR A 451 4.93 -7.85 -7.96
CA THR A 451 6.40 -7.87 -7.83
C THR A 451 7.08 -8.45 -9.07
N TRP A 452 8.33 -8.05 -9.31
CA TRP A 452 9.18 -8.53 -10.39
C TRP A 452 10.67 -8.35 -10.06
N LYS A 453 11.56 -8.96 -10.86
CA LYS A 453 13.00 -9.04 -10.55
C LYS A 453 13.85 -7.89 -11.11
N PHE A 454 13.63 -7.48 -12.36
CA PHE A 454 14.56 -6.62 -13.11
C PHE A 454 13.93 -5.31 -13.57
N SER A 455 14.71 -4.22 -13.60
CA SER A 455 14.24 -2.89 -14.01
C SER A 455 13.79 -2.82 -15.47
N MET A 456 14.27 -3.71 -16.34
CA MET A 456 13.84 -3.79 -17.73
C MET A 456 12.36 -4.15 -17.93
N ASP A 457 11.70 -4.71 -16.91
CA ASP A 457 10.27 -5.03 -16.93
C ASP A 457 9.38 -3.91 -16.34
N ASP A 458 9.95 -2.80 -15.82
CA ASP A 458 9.22 -1.75 -15.10
C ASP A 458 8.04 -1.19 -15.90
N ASP A 459 8.30 -0.63 -17.08
CA ASP A 459 7.25 -0.02 -17.91
C ASP A 459 6.15 -1.01 -18.29
N LYS A 460 6.54 -2.27 -18.54
CA LYS A 460 5.60 -3.35 -18.82
C LYS A 460 4.70 -3.65 -17.62
N MET A 461 5.27 -3.71 -16.41
CA MET A 461 4.52 -3.95 -15.18
C MET A 461 3.60 -2.79 -14.82
N TYR A 462 4.08 -1.53 -14.89
CA TYR A 462 3.24 -0.34 -14.66
C TYR A 462 2.15 -0.17 -15.72
N ALA A 463 2.42 -0.45 -17.00
CA ALA A 463 1.42 -0.40 -18.06
C ALA A 463 0.33 -1.47 -17.86
N THR A 464 0.72 -2.70 -17.50
CA THR A 464 -0.22 -3.80 -17.23
C THR A 464 -1.10 -3.51 -16.01
N ALA A 465 -0.54 -2.91 -14.95
CA ALA A 465 -1.31 -2.45 -13.79
C ALA A 465 -2.34 -1.37 -14.18
N LYS A 466 -1.95 -0.39 -15.01
CA LYS A 466 -2.86 0.66 -15.50
C LYS A 466 -3.99 0.11 -16.39
N ASP A 467 -3.69 -0.79 -17.33
CA ASP A 467 -4.71 -1.45 -18.16
C ASP A 467 -5.71 -2.25 -17.30
N PHE A 468 -5.19 -3.06 -16.37
CA PHE A 468 -5.99 -3.82 -15.42
C PHE A 468 -6.95 -2.93 -14.63
N PHE A 469 -6.45 -1.88 -13.97
CA PHE A 469 -7.33 -0.97 -13.20
C PHE A 469 -8.23 -0.11 -14.08
N GLY A 470 -7.85 0.18 -15.33
CA GLY A 470 -8.74 0.81 -16.31
C GLY A 470 -9.96 -0.05 -16.61
N LYS A 471 -9.74 -1.34 -16.90
CA LYS A 471 -10.80 -2.34 -17.12
C LYS A 471 -11.66 -2.58 -15.88
N VAL A 472 -11.03 -2.78 -14.72
CA VAL A 472 -11.74 -2.98 -13.45
C VAL A 472 -12.60 -1.76 -13.10
N ARG A 473 -12.08 -0.53 -13.22
CA ARG A 473 -12.85 0.69 -12.95
C ARG A 473 -14.02 0.86 -13.94
N LYS A 474 -13.81 0.56 -15.23
CA LYS A 474 -14.90 0.58 -16.22
C LYS A 474 -16.02 -0.38 -15.81
N ARG A 475 -15.68 -1.63 -15.45
CA ARG A 475 -16.65 -2.63 -14.99
C ARG A 475 -17.34 -2.24 -13.67
N ALA A 476 -16.63 -1.60 -12.74
CA ALA A 476 -17.21 -1.10 -11.49
C ALA A 476 -18.36 -0.11 -11.74
N LYS A 477 -18.17 0.79 -12.72
CA LYS A 477 -19.19 1.75 -13.16
C LYS A 477 -20.37 1.08 -13.84
N GLU A 478 -20.11 0.18 -14.78
CA GLU A 478 -21.15 -0.61 -15.48
C GLU A 478 -22.04 -1.41 -14.50
N MET A 479 -21.47 -1.86 -13.37
CA MET A 479 -22.17 -2.60 -12.32
C MET A 479 -22.75 -1.73 -11.19
N GLY A 480 -22.52 -0.41 -11.19
CA GLY A 480 -23.01 0.50 -10.13
C GLY A 480 -22.33 0.34 -8.77
N VAL A 481 -21.13 -0.27 -8.72
CA VAL A 481 -20.40 -0.60 -7.48
C VAL A 481 -19.12 0.23 -7.27
N GLU A 482 -18.79 1.18 -8.15
CA GLU A 482 -17.63 2.07 -7.95
C GLU A 482 -17.80 2.95 -6.69
N SER A 483 -16.78 3.00 -5.84
CA SER A 483 -16.60 4.08 -4.86
C SER A 483 -15.51 5.05 -5.37
N GLN A 484 -15.72 6.36 -5.17
CA GLN A 484 -14.69 7.36 -5.50
C GLN A 484 -13.52 7.37 -4.49
N TRP A 485 -13.71 6.78 -3.31
CA TRP A 485 -12.68 6.72 -2.29
C TRP A 485 -11.57 5.75 -2.69
N ILE A 486 -10.32 6.19 -2.64
CA ILE A 486 -9.14 5.33 -2.88
C ILE A 486 -8.28 5.39 -1.64
N TYR A 487 -7.95 4.24 -1.08
CA TYR A 487 -7.13 4.17 0.13
C TYR A 487 -5.70 4.65 -0.15
N LEU A 488 -5.37 5.85 0.34
CA LEU A 488 -4.13 6.59 0.04
C LEU A 488 -2.85 5.76 0.24
N ASN A 489 -2.78 4.93 1.28
CA ASN A 489 -1.61 4.11 1.57
C ASN A 489 -1.33 2.99 0.55
N TYR A 490 -2.26 2.69 -0.37
CA TYR A 490 -2.11 1.72 -1.46
C TYR A 490 -2.20 2.35 -2.86
N ALA A 491 -2.36 3.67 -2.94
CA ALA A 491 -2.45 4.36 -4.21
C ALA A 491 -1.08 4.46 -4.90
N ASP A 492 -1.05 4.22 -6.21
CA ASP A 492 0.11 4.49 -7.08
C ASP A 492 0.17 6.00 -7.40
N LYS A 493 1.34 6.50 -7.81
CA LYS A 493 1.61 7.92 -8.12
C LYS A 493 0.74 8.54 -9.21
N TRP A 494 0.03 7.71 -10.00
CA TRP A 494 -0.88 8.15 -11.07
C TRP A 494 -2.35 8.21 -10.63
N GLN A 495 -2.64 7.88 -9.37
CA GLN A 495 -3.97 8.01 -8.76
C GLN A 495 -4.08 9.32 -7.98
N ASP A 496 -5.29 9.87 -7.86
CA ASP A 496 -5.60 11.00 -6.97
C ASP A 496 -6.50 10.50 -5.82
N PRO A 497 -5.93 9.93 -4.73
CA PRO A 497 -6.73 9.41 -3.63
C PRO A 497 -7.38 10.50 -2.79
N ILE A 498 -6.79 11.70 -2.73
CA ILE A 498 -7.31 12.81 -1.92
C ILE A 498 -8.55 13.42 -2.57
N GLN A 499 -8.65 13.46 -3.92
CA GLN A 499 -9.91 13.80 -4.60
C GLN A 499 -11.07 12.91 -4.13
N GLY A 500 -10.80 11.64 -3.81
CA GLY A 500 -11.78 10.68 -3.29
C GLY A 500 -12.32 10.97 -1.90
N TYR A 501 -11.78 11.95 -1.17
CA TYR A 501 -12.27 12.36 0.17
C TYR A 501 -13.48 13.31 0.11
N GLY A 502 -13.89 13.73 -1.10
CA GLY A 502 -15.01 14.66 -1.30
C GLY A 502 -14.61 16.14 -1.14
N PRO A 503 -15.33 17.08 -1.81
CA PRO A 503 -14.88 18.46 -1.95
C PRO A 503 -14.75 19.20 -0.61
N GLN A 504 -15.67 18.98 0.34
CA GLN A 504 -15.64 19.62 1.66
C GLN A 504 -14.37 19.25 2.45
N ASN A 505 -13.93 17.99 2.38
CA ASN A 505 -12.70 17.55 3.04
C ASN A 505 -11.46 18.04 2.31
N VAL A 506 -11.44 18.00 0.99
CA VAL A 506 -10.34 18.56 0.18
C VAL A 506 -10.14 20.04 0.48
N ASP A 507 -11.21 20.82 0.57
CA ASP A 507 -11.13 22.25 0.86
C ASP A 507 -10.74 22.52 2.32
N ALA A 508 -11.25 21.74 3.29
CA ALA A 508 -10.78 21.81 4.68
C ALA A 508 -9.28 21.50 4.79
N LEU A 509 -8.77 20.47 4.10
CA LEU A 509 -7.34 20.14 4.06
C LEU A 509 -6.53 21.29 3.44
N LYS A 510 -7.00 21.90 2.34
CA LYS A 510 -6.36 23.08 1.74
C LYS A 510 -6.32 24.29 2.67
N GLN A 511 -7.36 24.52 3.46
CA GLN A 511 -7.39 25.58 4.47
C GLN A 511 -6.37 25.32 5.60
N VAL A 512 -6.28 24.08 6.10
CA VAL A 512 -5.27 23.69 7.10
C VAL A 512 -3.85 23.83 6.53
N ALA A 513 -3.61 23.41 5.29
CA ALA A 513 -2.31 23.63 4.62
C ALA A 513 -1.97 25.12 4.55
N LYS A 514 -2.89 25.98 4.11
CA LYS A 514 -2.66 27.44 4.08
C LYS A 514 -2.34 28.03 5.46
N LYS A 515 -2.90 27.47 6.54
CA LYS A 515 -2.70 27.93 7.92
C LYS A 515 -1.38 27.46 8.53
N TYR A 516 -0.98 26.21 8.30
CA TYR A 516 0.17 25.57 8.97
C TYR A 516 1.43 25.42 8.09
N ASP A 517 1.27 25.50 6.77
CA ASP A 517 2.34 25.57 5.76
C ASP A 517 2.30 26.94 5.07
N SER A 518 2.50 28.01 5.85
CA SER A 518 2.34 29.41 5.40
C SER A 518 3.29 29.83 4.27
N LYS A 519 4.40 29.10 4.10
CA LYS A 519 5.37 29.27 3.01
C LYS A 519 5.12 28.31 1.82
N GLY A 520 4.16 27.39 1.93
CA GLY A 520 3.86 26.39 0.91
C GLY A 520 4.96 25.34 0.72
N LEU A 521 5.86 25.16 1.69
CA LEU A 521 6.99 24.23 1.63
C LEU A 521 6.52 22.80 1.33
N PHE A 522 5.54 22.32 2.09
CA PHE A 522 5.00 20.97 1.94
C PHE A 522 4.13 20.81 0.70
N GLN A 523 3.72 21.91 0.06
CA GLN A 523 2.98 21.94 -1.21
C GLN A 523 3.86 22.22 -2.45
N SER A 524 5.12 22.58 -2.25
CA SER A 524 6.09 22.99 -3.28
C SER A 524 6.80 21.81 -3.96
N ASP A 525 7.50 22.10 -5.06
CA ASP A 525 8.40 21.15 -5.73
C ASP A 525 9.75 20.94 -4.99
N GLN A 526 9.97 21.57 -3.82
CA GLN A 526 11.03 21.13 -2.91
C GLN A 526 10.73 19.76 -2.31
N ILE A 527 9.45 19.42 -2.12
CA ILE A 527 9.03 18.08 -1.69
C ILE A 527 8.18 17.47 -2.81
N PRO A 528 8.79 16.98 -3.91
CA PRO A 528 8.05 16.59 -5.10
C PRO A 528 7.16 15.35 -4.91
N GLY A 529 7.47 14.53 -3.90
CA GLY A 529 6.83 13.24 -3.62
C GLY A 529 5.54 13.30 -2.80
N GLY A 530 4.76 12.21 -2.91
CA GLY A 530 3.48 12.03 -2.20
C GLY A 530 2.31 12.77 -2.85
N PHE A 531 1.10 12.55 -2.30
CA PHE A 531 -0.13 13.15 -2.82
C PHE A 531 -0.30 14.57 -2.27
N LYS A 532 0.01 15.59 -3.09
CA LYS A 532 -0.04 17.01 -2.69
C LYS A 532 -1.41 17.62 -2.88
N LEU A 533 -1.88 18.40 -1.90
CA LEU A 533 -3.14 19.15 -1.98
C LEU A 533 -3.13 20.20 -3.10
N SER A 534 -1.96 20.75 -3.42
CA SER A 534 -1.73 21.64 -4.56
C SER A 534 -1.93 20.96 -5.92
N LYS A 535 -1.83 19.63 -6.00
CA LYS A 535 -1.93 18.83 -7.23
C LYS A 535 -3.28 18.10 -7.38
N VAL A 536 -4.14 18.12 -6.36
CA VAL A 536 -5.50 17.54 -6.41
C VAL A 536 -6.33 18.25 -7.47
N ALA A 537 -6.90 17.48 -8.41
CA ALA A 537 -7.58 18.04 -9.57
C ALA A 537 -8.81 18.87 -9.16
N THR A 538 -8.75 20.19 -9.43
CA THR A 538 -9.77 21.16 -9.02
C THR A 538 -10.99 21.10 -9.95
N ARG A 539 -11.86 20.10 -9.76
CA ARG A 539 -13.04 19.88 -10.61
C ARG A 539 -14.01 21.06 -10.65
N ILE A 540 -14.12 21.83 -9.57
CA ILE A 540 -15.06 22.96 -9.47
C ILE A 540 -14.85 23.97 -10.61
N ARG A 541 -13.60 24.37 -10.91
CA ARG A 541 -13.37 25.34 -12.01
C ARG A 541 -13.73 24.81 -13.37
N LYS A 542 -13.32 23.59 -13.75
CA LYS A 542 -13.62 23.07 -15.09
C LYS A 542 -15.09 22.74 -15.29
N GLU A 543 -15.80 22.26 -14.27
CA GLU A 543 -17.23 21.99 -14.39
C GLU A 543 -18.04 23.30 -14.39
N GLU A 544 -17.67 24.33 -13.62
CA GLU A 544 -18.29 25.67 -13.70
C GLU A 544 -17.92 26.45 -14.97
N GLU A 545 -16.68 26.37 -15.46
CA GLU A 545 -16.27 26.98 -16.73
C GLU A 545 -16.99 26.29 -17.90
N ASN A 546 -17.09 24.96 -17.91
CA ASN A 546 -17.86 24.24 -18.92
C ASN A 546 -19.37 24.56 -18.82
N ARG A 547 -19.93 24.77 -17.62
CA ARG A 547 -21.32 25.20 -17.45
C ARG A 547 -21.53 26.62 -17.97
N LYS A 548 -20.70 27.58 -17.58
CA LYS A 548 -20.73 28.96 -18.08
C LYS A 548 -20.50 29.06 -19.60
N VAL A 549 -19.71 28.15 -20.18
CA VAL A 549 -19.55 28.03 -21.64
C VAL A 549 -20.79 27.42 -22.28
N ALA A 550 -21.44 26.42 -21.68
CA ALA A 550 -22.70 25.86 -22.19
C ALA A 550 -23.84 26.90 -22.12
N ASP A 551 -24.02 27.54 -20.97
CA ASP A 551 -25.05 28.56 -20.72
C ASP A 551 -24.81 29.81 -21.62
N GLY A 552 -23.56 30.26 -21.75
CA GLY A 552 -23.18 31.37 -22.64
C GLY A 552 -23.17 31.03 -24.14
N VAL A 553 -23.36 29.75 -24.51
CA VAL A 553 -23.60 29.31 -25.89
C VAL A 553 -25.10 29.26 -26.19
N SER A 554 -25.96 28.92 -25.22
CA SER A 554 -27.42 28.97 -25.43
C SER A 554 -27.92 30.40 -25.65
N GLU A 555 -27.49 31.37 -24.83
CA GLU A 555 -27.89 32.78 -25.00
C GLU A 555 -27.47 33.40 -26.35
N LYS A 556 -26.50 32.80 -27.05
CA LYS A 556 -26.06 33.24 -28.39
C LYS A 556 -26.71 32.48 -29.55
N ALA A 557 -27.39 31.37 -29.27
CA ALA A 557 -28.18 30.65 -30.26
C ALA A 557 -29.55 31.32 -30.45
N ASP A 558 -30.24 31.64 -29.35
CA ASP A 558 -31.60 32.20 -29.37
C ASP A 558 -31.67 33.64 -29.93
N ALA A 559 -30.53 34.34 -30.02
CA ALA A 559 -30.45 35.72 -30.49
C ALA A 559 -30.26 35.88 -32.02
N LYS A 560 -30.32 34.80 -32.82
CA LYS A 560 -30.01 34.85 -34.27
C LYS A 560 -31.11 34.47 -35.26
N ASP A 561 -32.15 33.77 -34.85
CA ASP A 561 -33.15 33.22 -35.80
C ASP A 561 -34.51 33.98 -35.83
N VAL A 562 -34.53 35.25 -35.41
CA VAL A 562 -35.72 36.13 -35.53
C VAL A 562 -35.47 37.27 -36.52
N ALA A 563 -35.25 36.93 -37.80
CA ALA A 563 -35.41 37.86 -38.93
C ALA A 563 -35.40 37.16 -40.31
N SER A 564 -36.59 36.82 -40.86
CA SER A 564 -37.03 37.22 -42.22
C SER A 564 -38.16 36.34 -42.80
N SER A 565 -39.18 37.01 -43.37
CA SER A 565 -40.24 36.48 -44.26
C SER A 565 -41.15 35.34 -43.75
N GLY A 566 -42.44 35.26 -44.09
CA GLY A 566 -43.26 36.18 -44.88
C GLY A 566 -44.41 35.48 -45.60
N ASP A 567 -45.63 35.63 -45.08
CA ASP A 567 -46.91 35.70 -45.82
C ASP A 567 -47.30 34.60 -46.84
N LYS A 568 -48.23 33.69 -46.46
CA LYS A 568 -49.66 33.68 -46.91
C LYS A 568 -50.36 32.29 -46.85
N ALA A 569 -51.65 32.33 -46.48
CA ALA A 569 -52.77 31.44 -46.89
C ALA A 569 -52.67 29.91 -46.59
N ASP A 570 -53.74 29.15 -46.34
CA ASP A 570 -55.17 29.46 -46.13
C ASP A 570 -55.88 28.29 -45.39
N ALA A 571 -57.05 28.58 -44.80
CA ALA A 571 -58.22 27.71 -44.54
C ALA A 571 -58.15 26.36 -43.75
N ASN A 572 -59.09 26.25 -42.77
CA ASN A 572 -59.82 25.05 -42.29
C ASN A 572 -59.06 23.87 -41.63
N SER A 573 -59.65 23.06 -40.72
CA SER A 573 -60.86 23.16 -39.88
C SER A 573 -60.92 21.96 -38.90
N SER A 574 -61.73 22.06 -37.81
CA SER A 574 -62.29 20.93 -36.99
C SER A 574 -61.31 19.96 -36.30
N ALA A 575 -61.34 19.81 -34.96
CA ALA A 575 -62.17 18.86 -34.18
C ALA A 575 -61.99 17.38 -34.59
N GLY A 576 -61.79 16.38 -33.72
CA GLY A 576 -61.85 16.25 -32.25
C GLY A 576 -61.15 14.94 -31.82
N GLN A 577 -60.79 14.78 -30.53
CA GLN A 577 -61.57 14.07 -29.50
C GLN A 577 -61.45 12.53 -29.50
N LYS A 578 -60.71 12.00 -28.49
CA LYS A 578 -60.82 10.68 -27.79
C LYS A 578 -60.86 9.38 -28.64
N ASP A 579 -60.38 8.20 -28.22
CA ASP A 579 -60.62 7.45 -26.98
C ASP A 579 -59.67 6.21 -26.90
N GLY A 580 -59.52 5.65 -25.69
CA GLY A 580 -59.63 4.19 -25.44
C GLY A 580 -58.51 3.20 -25.85
N PRO A 581 -58.15 2.20 -25.01
CA PRO A 581 -57.11 1.21 -25.29
C PRO A 581 -57.65 -0.14 -25.86
N GLY A 582 -56.78 -0.87 -26.58
CA GLY A 582 -57.05 -2.21 -27.12
C GLY A 582 -56.00 -3.24 -26.71
N ASN A 583 -56.45 -4.40 -26.22
CA ASN A 583 -55.65 -5.50 -25.69
C ASN A 583 -55.42 -6.58 -26.79
N MET A 584 -54.25 -7.26 -26.83
CA MET A 584 -54.12 -8.53 -27.58
C MET A 584 -52.99 -9.43 -27.04
N GLN A 585 -53.20 -10.75 -27.16
CA GLN A 585 -52.40 -11.84 -26.57
C GLN A 585 -51.52 -12.59 -27.61
N SER A 586 -50.80 -13.59 -27.12
CA SER A 586 -50.04 -14.65 -27.83
C SER A 586 -48.60 -14.28 -28.25
N ALA A 587 -47.62 -15.19 -28.29
CA ALA A 587 -47.63 -16.64 -28.07
C ALA A 587 -46.37 -17.13 -27.30
N ALA A 588 -46.33 -18.42 -26.93
CA ALA A 588 -45.22 -19.06 -26.20
C ALA A 588 -44.35 -19.96 -27.11
N VAL A 589 -43.51 -20.82 -26.48
CA VAL A 589 -42.55 -21.82 -27.01
C VAL A 589 -41.10 -21.30 -27.15
N GLY A 590 -40.06 -21.97 -26.62
CA GLY A 590 -40.04 -23.24 -25.86
C GLY A 590 -38.72 -23.51 -25.11
N GLN A 591 -38.69 -24.59 -24.32
CA GLN A 591 -37.53 -25.02 -23.52
C GLN A 591 -36.59 -25.96 -24.30
N PRO A 592 -35.28 -26.03 -23.98
CA PRO A 592 -34.40 -27.13 -24.35
C PRO A 592 -34.57 -28.34 -23.42
N VAL A 593 -34.22 -29.53 -23.93
CA VAL A 593 -34.42 -30.84 -23.29
C VAL A 593 -33.09 -31.41 -22.78
N ASP A 594 -33.09 -32.06 -21.61
CA ASP A 594 -31.95 -32.78 -21.03
C ASP A 594 -31.60 -34.08 -21.78
N LEU A 595 -30.32 -34.45 -21.78
CA LEU A 595 -29.82 -35.76 -22.22
C LEU A 595 -29.05 -36.45 -21.08
N PRO A 596 -29.25 -37.76 -20.84
CA PRO A 596 -28.62 -38.46 -19.72
C PRO A 596 -27.15 -38.82 -19.99
N ALA A 597 -26.31 -38.73 -18.94
CA ALA A 597 -24.94 -39.21 -18.97
C ALA A 597 -24.87 -40.72 -18.69
N VAL A 598 -23.87 -41.39 -19.27
CA VAL A 598 -23.66 -42.84 -19.18
C VAL A 598 -22.57 -43.16 -18.13
N ASP A 599 -22.84 -44.12 -17.26
CA ASP A 599 -21.88 -44.61 -16.26
C ASP A 599 -20.68 -45.34 -16.89
N VAL A 600 -19.48 -45.12 -16.31
CA VAL A 600 -18.26 -45.87 -16.62
C VAL A 600 -17.59 -46.28 -15.31
N PRO A 601 -17.31 -47.59 -15.08
CA PRO A 601 -16.78 -48.07 -13.81
C PRO A 601 -15.30 -47.72 -13.60
N ALA A 602 -14.93 -47.50 -12.33
CA ALA A 602 -13.58 -47.08 -11.94
C ALA A 602 -12.55 -48.24 -11.95
N VAL A 603 -11.31 -47.91 -12.33
CA VAL A 603 -10.14 -48.80 -12.24
C VAL A 603 -9.42 -48.56 -10.90
N PRO A 604 -9.04 -49.61 -10.13
CA PRO A 604 -8.41 -49.44 -8.83
C PRO A 604 -6.93 -49.02 -8.94
N VAL A 605 -6.52 -48.08 -8.08
CA VAL A 605 -5.13 -47.58 -7.95
C VAL A 605 -4.46 -48.23 -6.71
N PRO A 606 -3.15 -48.56 -6.73
CA PRO A 606 -2.52 -49.32 -5.65
C PRO A 606 -2.37 -48.57 -4.32
N VAL A 607 -2.40 -49.33 -3.22
CA VAL A 607 -2.23 -48.84 -1.84
C VAL A 607 -0.75 -48.58 -1.51
N PRO A 608 -0.37 -47.40 -0.98
CA PRO A 608 0.96 -47.16 -0.42
C PRO A 608 1.19 -47.86 0.93
N VAL A 609 2.41 -48.34 1.16
CA VAL A 609 2.84 -49.04 2.38
C VAL A 609 2.83 -48.10 3.60
N GLN A 610 2.45 -48.64 4.78
CA GLN A 610 2.52 -47.91 6.05
C GLN A 610 3.96 -47.82 6.58
N ASP A 611 4.48 -46.61 6.79
CA ASP A 611 5.69 -46.39 7.57
C ASP A 611 5.39 -46.38 9.08
N VAL A 612 6.22 -47.08 9.85
CA VAL A 612 6.11 -47.22 11.31
C VAL A 612 6.72 -46.00 12.01
N PRO A 613 6.03 -45.34 12.96
CA PRO A 613 6.61 -44.22 13.69
C PRO A 613 7.71 -44.68 14.66
N ALA A 614 8.88 -44.04 14.59
CA ALA A 614 9.99 -44.28 15.50
C ALA A 614 9.65 -43.82 16.94
N LYS A 615 10.01 -44.63 17.94
CA LYS A 615 9.88 -44.27 19.35
C LYS A 615 10.82 -43.11 19.70
N VAL A 616 10.26 -42.02 20.21
CA VAL A 616 11.02 -40.98 20.93
C VAL A 616 11.18 -41.44 22.38
N VAL A 617 12.43 -41.51 22.85
CA VAL A 617 12.78 -41.74 24.26
C VAL A 617 12.88 -40.37 24.95
N PRO A 618 12.32 -40.16 26.15
CA PRO A 618 12.47 -38.90 26.87
C PRO A 618 13.91 -38.72 27.36
N VAL A 619 14.41 -37.48 27.28
CA VAL A 619 15.70 -37.09 27.86
C VAL A 619 15.44 -36.59 29.29
N GLU A 620 16.06 -37.23 30.28
CA GLU A 620 15.99 -36.82 31.69
C GLU A 620 16.91 -35.63 32.00
N ASP A 621 16.59 -34.91 33.07
CA ASP A 621 17.24 -33.68 33.50
C ASP A 621 18.73 -33.86 33.86
N VAL A 622 19.57 -32.93 33.39
CA VAL A 622 20.97 -32.80 33.83
C VAL A 622 21.09 -31.60 34.78
N PRO A 623 21.52 -31.78 36.03
CA PRO A 623 21.61 -30.68 37.00
C PRO A 623 22.81 -29.75 36.73
N ALA A 624 22.64 -28.48 37.07
CA ALA A 624 23.66 -27.44 36.89
C ALA A 624 24.85 -27.59 37.86
N MET A 625 26.06 -27.27 37.37
CA MET A 625 27.29 -27.10 38.17
C MET A 625 27.69 -25.61 38.20
N PRO A 626 28.36 -25.14 39.28
CA PRO A 626 28.52 -23.71 39.57
C PRO A 626 29.67 -23.04 38.81
N GLY A 627 29.58 -21.72 38.68
CA GLY A 627 30.55 -20.92 37.94
C GLY A 627 31.86 -20.62 38.68
N HIS A 628 32.85 -20.17 37.91
CA HIS A 628 34.02 -19.42 38.34
C HIS A 628 34.17 -18.20 37.44
N GLY A 629 34.57 -17.07 38.00
CA GLY A 629 34.82 -15.83 37.25
C GLY A 629 36.31 -15.57 37.07
N MET A 630 36.63 -14.92 35.95
CA MET A 630 37.49 -13.71 35.87
C MET A 630 36.94 -12.83 34.74
#